data_AF-F3PYB8-F1
#
_entry.id   AF-F3PYB8-F1
#
_cell.length_a   1.000
_cell.length_b   1.000
_cell.length_c   1.000
_cell.angle_alpha   90.00
_cell.angle_beta   90.00
_cell.angle_gamma   90.00
#
_symmetry.space_group_name_H-M   'P 1'
#
loop_
_entity.id
_entity.type
_entity.pdbx_description
1 polymer ?
#
loop_
_entity_poly.entity_id
_entity_poly.type
_entity_poly.pdbx_seq_one_letter_code
_entity_poly.pdbx_strand_id
1 'polypeptide(L)'
;MINLGPYSGKNCPNVRFHPTVIDRILEGTALLVVLVTWVGIYWLYTQREGALLSAVWVMGGCSIFCFLLMGGLAYLPVRFINFPIRVTERNAAVQYLFAIRLTRVMNIILLLGLLGSVWGLYYAFGKLLLLVSFVLLGLAFIGYYILAFKYK
;
A
#
# COMPACT_ATOMS: atom_id res chain seq x y z
N MET A 1 -14.15 8.05 -2.91
CA MET A 1 -13.80 7.65 -4.29
C MET A 1 -12.29 7.81 -4.44
N ILE A 2 -11.59 6.77 -4.90
CA ILE A 2 -10.14 6.81 -5.15
C ILE A 2 -9.91 7.47 -6.50
N ASN A 3 -9.11 8.53 -6.55
CA ASN A 3 -8.85 9.25 -7.79
C ASN A 3 -7.47 8.91 -8.34
N LEU A 4 -7.39 8.01 -9.33
CA LEU A 4 -6.15 7.69 -10.05
C LEU A 4 -6.08 8.41 -11.42
N GLY A 5 -7.06 9.24 -11.76
CA GLY A 5 -7.12 9.94 -13.04
C GLY A 5 -8.50 10.51 -13.40
N PRO A 6 -8.64 11.17 -14.55
CA PRO A 6 -9.83 11.96 -14.88
C PRO A 6 -11.06 11.15 -15.27
N TYR A 7 -10.94 9.85 -15.57
CA TYR A 7 -12.03 9.05 -16.09
C TYR A 7 -12.70 8.20 -15.00
N SER A 8 -14.01 8.30 -14.83
CA SER A 8 -14.71 7.55 -13.78
C SER A 8 -15.10 6.13 -14.21
N GLY A 9 -14.89 5.13 -13.34
CA GLY A 9 -15.36 3.76 -13.53
C GLY A 9 -16.86 3.53 -13.22
N LYS A 10 -17.63 4.60 -12.94
CA LYS A 10 -19.04 4.54 -12.54
C LYS A 10 -19.95 3.81 -13.54
N ASN A 11 -19.65 3.89 -14.84
CA ASN A 11 -20.45 3.28 -15.90
C ASN A 11 -20.09 1.81 -16.17
N CYS A 12 -19.12 1.24 -15.46
CA CYS A 12 -18.69 -0.14 -15.69
C CYS A 12 -19.57 -1.17 -14.97
N PRO A 13 -19.72 -2.39 -15.53
CA PRO A 13 -20.42 -3.49 -14.87
C PRO A 13 -19.80 -3.79 -13.50
N ASN A 14 -20.59 -4.36 -12.59
CA ASN A 14 -20.20 -4.62 -11.21
C ASN A 14 -19.25 -5.84 -11.14
N VAL A 15 -18.04 -5.68 -11.70
CA VAL A 15 -17.02 -6.72 -11.70
C VAL A 15 -16.39 -6.74 -10.32
N ARG A 16 -16.69 -7.79 -9.55
CA ARG A 16 -15.97 -8.10 -8.32
C ARG A 16 -14.72 -8.89 -8.69
N PHE A 17 -13.57 -8.42 -8.23
CA PHE A 17 -12.31 -9.11 -8.50
C PHE A 17 -12.22 -10.34 -7.60
N HIS A 18 -11.80 -11.47 -8.16
CA HIS A 18 -11.43 -12.63 -7.37
C HIS A 18 -9.92 -12.55 -7.08
N PRO A 19 -9.48 -12.61 -5.81
CA PRO A 19 -8.06 -12.46 -5.48
C PRO A 19 -7.22 -13.55 -6.15
N THR A 20 -6.18 -13.15 -6.87
CA THR A 20 -5.21 -14.10 -7.44
C THR A 20 -4.17 -14.50 -6.40
N VAL A 21 -3.40 -15.57 -6.65
CA VAL A 21 -2.33 -16.02 -5.75
C VAL A 21 -1.32 -14.90 -5.47
N ILE A 22 -0.98 -14.11 -6.49
CA ILE A 22 -0.09 -12.94 -6.35
C ILE A 22 -0.68 -11.93 -5.37
N ASP A 23 -1.99 -11.69 -5.44
CA ASP A 23 -2.65 -10.72 -4.57
C ASP A 23 -2.63 -11.19 -3.11
N ARG A 24 -2.74 -12.50 -2.87
CA ARG A 24 -2.59 -13.11 -1.53
C ARG A 24 -1.16 -13.02 -1.00
N ILE A 25 -0.16 -13.22 -1.86
CA ILE A 25 1.25 -13.03 -1.49
C ILE A 25 1.47 -11.57 -1.08
N LEU A 26 0.96 -10.60 -1.84
CA LEU A 26 1.09 -9.17 -1.49
C LEU A 26 0.40 -8.83 -0.16
N GLU A 27 -0.78 -9.40 0.11
CA GLU A 27 -1.44 -9.29 1.42
C GLU A 27 -0.60 -9.88 2.55
N GLY A 28 -0.08 -11.09 2.35
CA GLY A 28 0.77 -11.78 3.32
C GLY A 28 2.04 -11.00 3.61
N THR A 29 2.68 -10.44 2.58
CA THR A 29 3.85 -9.56 2.73
C THR A 29 3.51 -8.31 3.54
N ALA A 30 2.38 -7.66 3.27
CA ALA A 30 1.95 -6.50 4.04
C ALA A 30 1.74 -6.85 5.52
N LEU A 31 1.09 -7.98 5.80
CA LEU A 31 0.89 -8.48 7.15
C LEU A 31 2.24 -8.79 7.85
N LEU A 32 3.18 -9.39 7.12
CA LEU A 32 4.52 -9.68 7.64
C LEU A 32 5.25 -8.39 8.04
N VAL A 33 5.17 -7.33 7.22
CA VAL A 33 5.80 -6.03 7.56
C VAL A 33 5.18 -5.42 8.82
N VAL A 34 3.86 -5.51 8.99
CA VAL A 34 3.19 -5.06 10.24
C VAL A 34 3.72 -5.85 11.43
N LEU A 35 3.78 -7.18 11.34
CA LEU A 35 4.28 -8.02 12.42
C LEU A 35 5.73 -7.67 12.78
N VAL A 36 6.60 -7.51 11.78
CA VAL A 36 8.00 -7.08 12.00
C VAL A 36 8.06 -5.70 12.66
N THR A 37 7.18 -4.78 12.27
CA THR A 37 7.09 -3.44 12.90
C THR A 37 6.77 -3.57 14.38
N TRP A 38 5.76 -4.36 14.76
CA TRP A 38 5.35 -4.52 16.15
C TRP A 38 6.35 -5.30 17.00
N VAL A 39 6.93 -6.37 16.45
CA VAL A 39 8.04 -7.10 17.10
C VAL A 39 9.24 -6.18 17.31
N GLY A 40 9.55 -5.33 16.33
CA GLY A 40 10.60 -4.32 16.44
C GLY A 40 10.33 -3.27 17.51
N ILE A 41 9.09 -2.78 17.63
CA ILE A 41 8.68 -1.86 18.70
C ILE A 41 8.82 -2.52 20.07
N TYR A 42 8.36 -3.76 20.22
CA TYR A 42 8.48 -4.51 21.47
C TYR A 42 9.95 -4.74 21.85
N TRP A 43 10.79 -5.08 20.88
CA TRP A 43 12.23 -5.21 21.09
C TRP A 43 12.85 -3.89 21.56
N LEU A 44 12.56 -2.78 20.88
CA LEU A 44 13.00 -1.45 21.31
C LEU A 44 12.53 -1.10 22.73
N TYR A 45 11.31 -1.52 23.09
CA TYR A 45 10.75 -1.33 24.43
C TYR A 45 11.55 -2.02 25.50
N THR A 46 11.93 -3.28 25.27
CA THR A 46 12.79 -4.03 26.19
C THR A 46 14.20 -3.42 26.30
N GLN A 47 14.79 -3.00 25.17
CA GLN A 47 16.14 -2.40 25.14
C GLN A 47 16.23 -1.01 25.79
N ARG A 48 15.10 -0.31 25.90
CA ARG A 48 15.03 1.05 26.46
C ARG A 48 14.36 1.09 27.84
N GLU A 49 14.20 -0.07 28.49
CA GLU A 49 13.61 -0.17 29.84
C GLU A 49 12.26 0.55 29.96
N GLY A 50 11.48 0.53 28.88
CA GLY A 50 10.17 1.18 28.82
C GLY A 50 10.16 2.67 28.46
N ALA A 51 11.32 3.31 28.29
CA ALA A 51 11.44 4.72 27.89
C ALA A 51 11.35 4.91 26.36
N LEU A 52 10.23 4.51 25.74
CA LEU A 52 9.97 4.80 24.33
C LEU A 52 9.29 6.14 24.11
N LEU A 53 9.68 6.81 23.02
CA LEU A 53 9.00 8.00 22.54
C LEU A 53 7.56 7.65 22.12
N SER A 54 6.59 8.48 22.52
CA SER A 54 5.17 8.30 22.15
C SER A 54 4.96 8.19 20.63
N ALA A 55 5.79 8.87 19.83
CA ALA A 55 5.70 8.81 18.37
C ALA A 55 5.89 7.40 17.81
N VAL A 56 6.67 6.52 18.45
CA VAL A 56 6.88 5.15 17.98
C VAL A 56 5.58 4.34 18.09
N TRP A 57 4.83 4.52 19.18
CA TRP A 57 3.53 3.88 19.37
C TRP A 57 2.50 4.40 18.36
N VAL A 58 2.53 5.71 18.08
CA VAL A 58 1.70 6.32 17.04
C VAL A 58 2.04 5.72 15.66
N MET A 59 3.33 5.59 15.31
CA MET A 59 3.75 4.96 14.06
C MET A 59 3.33 3.48 13.99
N GLY A 60 3.43 2.74 15.09
CA GLY A 60 2.93 1.37 15.21
C GLY A 60 1.42 1.28 14.98
N GLY A 61 0.64 2.15 15.63
CA GLY A 61 -0.81 2.26 15.41
C GLY A 61 -1.17 2.64 13.98
N CYS A 62 -0.46 3.62 13.39
CA CYS A 62 -0.59 3.99 11.99
C CYS A 62 -0.31 2.82 11.05
N SER A 63 0.63 1.93 11.38
CA SER A 63 0.91 0.75 10.54
C SER A 63 -0.29 -0.20 10.46
N ILE A 64 -0.96 -0.49 11.59
CA ILE A 64 -2.17 -1.31 11.61
C ILE A 64 -3.29 -0.60 10.84
N PHE A 65 -3.48 0.69 11.09
CA PHE A 65 -4.49 1.48 10.41
C PHE A 65 -4.28 1.48 8.89
N CYS A 66 -3.06 1.74 8.41
CA CYS A 66 -2.72 1.71 6.99
C CYS A 66 -2.91 0.31 6.39
N PHE A 67 -2.50 -0.75 7.09
CA PHE A 67 -2.69 -2.12 6.65
C PHE A 67 -4.16 -2.45 6.42
N LEU A 68 -5.03 -2.12 7.39
CA LEU A 68 -6.47 -2.37 7.32
C LEU A 68 -7.15 -1.48 6.28
N LEU A 69 -6.82 -0.20 6.25
CA LEU A 69 -7.39 0.76 5.30
C LEU A 69 -7.05 0.35 3.88
N MET A 70 -5.76 0.26 3.54
CA MET A 70 -5.32 -0.07 2.18
C MET A 70 -5.66 -1.51 1.80
N GLY A 71 -5.61 -2.44 2.75
CA GLY A 71 -6.08 -3.81 2.57
C GLY A 71 -7.57 -3.86 2.21
N GLY A 72 -8.41 -3.11 2.93
CA GLY A 72 -9.85 -2.99 2.64
C GLY A 72 -10.13 -2.28 1.32
N LEU A 73 -9.38 -1.22 0.98
CA LEU A 73 -9.52 -0.50 -0.29
C LEU A 73 -9.27 -1.43 -1.49
N ALA A 74 -8.42 -2.45 -1.36
CA ALA A 74 -8.17 -3.45 -2.40
C ALA A 74 -9.37 -4.37 -2.71
N TYR A 75 -10.43 -4.33 -1.90
CA TYR A 75 -11.69 -5.06 -2.11
C TYR A 75 -12.84 -4.15 -2.58
N LEU A 76 -12.60 -2.84 -2.75
CA LEU A 76 -13.63 -1.92 -3.22
C LEU A 76 -13.97 -2.18 -4.69
N PRO A 77 -15.26 -2.11 -5.07
CA PRO A 77 -15.67 -2.28 -6.46
C PRO A 77 -15.15 -1.14 -7.35
N VAL A 78 -14.93 -1.47 -8.63
CA VAL A 78 -14.45 -0.59 -9.73
C VAL A 78 -15.08 0.80 -9.71
N ARG A 79 -16.36 0.90 -9.36
CA ARG A 79 -17.17 2.12 -9.39
C ARG A 79 -16.66 3.23 -8.47
N PHE A 80 -15.90 2.88 -7.43
CA PHE A 80 -15.31 3.86 -6.53
C PHE A 80 -13.93 4.34 -6.98
N ILE A 81 -13.42 3.87 -8.11
CA ILE A 81 -12.09 4.20 -8.65
C ILE A 81 -12.24 5.04 -9.92
N ASN A 82 -11.52 6.16 -9.97
CA ASN A 82 -11.28 6.89 -11.22
C ASN A 82 -9.93 6.47 -11.80
N PHE A 83 -9.87 6.31 -13.11
CA PHE A 83 -8.74 5.76 -13.85
C PHE A 83 -8.06 6.85 -14.72
N PRO A 84 -6.77 6.67 -15.02
CA PRO A 84 -6.02 7.58 -15.91
C PRO A 84 -6.50 7.52 -17.37
N ILE A 85 -7.18 6.45 -17.77
CA ILE A 85 -7.61 6.18 -19.15
C ILE A 85 -9.10 5.88 -19.17
N ARG A 86 -9.73 6.20 -20.30
CA ARG A 86 -11.15 5.89 -20.54
C ARG A 86 -11.37 4.38 -20.48
N VAL A 87 -12.18 3.97 -19.50
CA VAL A 87 -12.53 2.57 -19.30
C VAL A 87 -13.67 2.17 -20.24
N THR A 88 -13.48 1.06 -20.94
CA THR A 88 -14.46 0.39 -21.81
C THR A 88 -14.70 -1.03 -21.27
N GLU A 89 -15.78 -1.70 -21.67
CA GLU A 89 -16.07 -3.06 -21.18
C GLU A 89 -14.95 -4.07 -21.46
N ARG A 90 -14.21 -3.86 -22.56
CA ARG A 90 -13.10 -4.72 -22.97
C ARG A 90 -11.85 -4.57 -22.10
N ASN A 91 -11.58 -3.38 -21.58
CA ASN A 91 -10.36 -3.08 -20.80
C ASN A 91 -10.61 -2.94 -19.28
N ALA A 92 -11.87 -2.87 -18.86
CA ALA A 92 -12.26 -2.62 -17.47
C ALA A 92 -11.63 -3.61 -16.48
N ALA A 93 -11.64 -4.89 -16.81
CA ALA A 93 -11.08 -5.93 -15.94
C ALA A 93 -9.57 -5.77 -15.76
N VAL A 94 -8.84 -5.43 -16.82
CA VAL A 94 -7.37 -5.28 -16.80
C VAL A 94 -6.96 -4.02 -16.05
N GLN A 95 -7.63 -2.90 -16.31
CA GLN A 95 -7.36 -1.64 -15.60
C GLN A 95 -7.67 -1.75 -14.11
N TYR A 96 -8.77 -2.43 -13.77
CA TYR A 96 -9.12 -2.70 -12.38
C TYR A 96 -8.12 -3.61 -11.68
N LEU A 97 -7.64 -4.66 -12.35
CA LEU A 97 -6.57 -5.54 -11.85
C LEU A 97 -5.32 -4.72 -11.51
N PHE A 98 -4.89 -3.80 -12.39
CA PHE A 98 -3.74 -2.95 -12.13
C PHE A 98 -3.97 -1.98 -10.96
N ALA A 99 -5.16 -1.39 -10.83
CA ALA A 99 -5.47 -0.49 -9.71
C ALA A 99 -5.49 -1.23 -8.36
N ILE A 100 -6.03 -2.45 -8.30
CA ILE A 100 -5.99 -3.28 -7.09
C ILE A 100 -4.55 -3.63 -6.73
N ARG A 101 -3.76 -4.09 -7.70
CA ARG A 101 -2.35 -4.45 -7.46
C ARG A 101 -1.53 -3.25 -7.03
N LEU A 102 -1.76 -2.07 -7.63
CA LEU A 102 -1.13 -0.83 -7.18
C LEU A 102 -1.48 -0.56 -5.71
N THR A 103 -2.76 -0.63 -5.33
CA THR A 103 -3.19 -0.43 -3.94
C THR A 103 -2.49 -1.37 -2.97
N ARG A 104 -2.35 -2.66 -3.34
CA ARG A 104 -1.64 -3.67 -2.53
C ARG A 104 -0.14 -3.40 -2.42
N VAL A 105 0.51 -3.02 -3.53
CA VAL A 105 1.94 -2.63 -3.55
C VAL A 105 2.16 -1.36 -2.72
N MET A 106 1.30 -0.36 -2.87
CA MET A 106 1.34 0.86 -2.06
C MET A 106 1.17 0.56 -0.59
N ASN A 107 0.32 -0.38 -0.20
CA ASN A 107 0.18 -0.81 1.19
C ASN A 107 1.53 -1.28 1.76
N ILE A 108 2.22 -2.18 1.05
CA ILE A 108 3.54 -2.68 1.47
C ILE A 108 4.55 -1.54 1.58
N ILE A 109 4.62 -0.65 0.57
CA ILE A 109 5.58 0.46 0.55
C ILE A 109 5.33 1.43 1.71
N LEU A 110 4.07 1.77 1.99
CA LEU A 110 3.70 2.62 3.13
C LEU A 110 4.08 1.98 4.46
N LEU A 111 3.84 0.68 4.61
CA LEU A 111 4.23 -0.07 5.80
C LEU A 111 5.75 -0.14 5.99
N LEU A 112 6.51 -0.30 4.90
CA LEU A 112 7.98 -0.21 4.93
C LEU A 112 8.44 1.19 5.33
N GLY A 113 7.75 2.25 4.86
CA GLY A 113 8.02 3.61 5.27
C GLY A 113 7.81 3.82 6.77
N LEU A 114 6.70 3.30 7.31
CA LEU A 114 6.40 3.36 8.75
C LEU A 114 7.38 2.53 9.59
N LEU A 115 7.80 1.36 9.11
CA LEU A 115 8.88 0.58 9.71
C LEU A 115 10.18 1.40 9.72
N GLY A 116 10.52 2.01 8.59
CA GLY A 116 11.66 2.91 8.45
C GLY A 116 11.61 4.09 9.42
N SER A 117 10.44 4.70 9.63
CA SER A 117 10.30 5.81 10.58
C SER A 117 10.48 5.37 12.03
N VAL A 118 9.98 4.20 12.42
CA VAL A 118 10.19 3.64 13.78
C VAL A 118 11.68 3.43 14.05
N TRP A 119 12.38 2.77 13.11
CA TRP A 119 13.80 2.48 13.27
C TRP A 119 14.68 3.72 13.06
N GLY A 120 14.23 4.67 12.23
CA GLY A 120 14.95 5.89 11.87
C GLY A 120 15.11 6.88 13.02
N LEU A 121 14.33 6.73 14.08
CA LEU A 121 14.50 7.47 15.33
C LEU A 121 15.76 7.06 16.10
N TYR A 122 16.24 5.83 15.89
CA TYR A 122 17.35 5.26 16.66
C TYR A 122 18.54 4.84 15.80
N TYR A 123 18.33 4.47 14.53
CA TYR A 123 19.34 3.90 13.65
C TYR A 123 19.33 4.57 12.26
N ALA A 124 20.52 4.78 11.70
CA ALA A 124 20.69 5.36 10.36
C ALA A 124 20.03 4.50 9.27
N PHE A 125 20.06 3.17 9.42
CA PHE A 125 19.42 2.24 8.49
C PHE A 125 17.90 2.50 8.36
N GLY A 126 17.21 2.85 9.44
CA GLY A 126 15.78 3.16 9.38
C GLY A 126 15.48 4.42 8.54
N LYS A 127 16.36 5.44 8.63
CA LYS A 127 16.25 6.64 7.79
C LYS A 127 16.46 6.32 6.31
N LEU A 128 17.40 5.42 6.00
CA LEU A 128 17.61 4.95 4.64
C LEU A 128 16.40 4.16 4.12
N LEU A 129 15.84 3.26 4.93
CA LEU A 129 14.64 2.51 4.58
C LEU A 129 13.46 3.45 4.27
N LEU A 130 13.25 4.47 5.11
CA LEU A 130 12.23 5.49 4.89
C LEU A 130 12.41 6.21 3.53
N LEU A 131 13.64 6.64 3.22
CA LEU A 131 13.95 7.30 1.95
C LEU A 131 13.68 6.39 0.75
N VAL A 132 14.11 5.13 0.83
CA VAL A 132 13.88 4.12 -0.21
C VAL A 132 12.38 3.90 -0.43
N SER A 133 11.58 3.84 0.64
CA SER A 133 10.12 3.70 0.53
C SER A 133 9.47 4.87 -0.23
N PHE A 134 9.92 6.10 -0.03
CA PHE A 134 9.40 7.25 -0.81
C PHE A 134 9.75 7.16 -2.29
N VAL A 135 10.98 6.74 -2.63
CA VAL A 135 11.39 6.53 -4.03
C VAL A 135 10.56 5.42 -4.67
N LEU A 136 10.37 4.30 -3.97
CA LEU A 136 9.55 3.18 -4.44
C LEU A 136 8.10 3.59 -4.67
N LEU A 137 7.55 4.48 -3.84
CA LEU A 137 6.19 4.98 -4.02
C LEU A 137 6.04 5.72 -5.36
N GLY A 138 6.99 6.59 -5.70
CA GLY A 138 7.03 7.27 -6.99
C GLY A 138 7.16 6.29 -8.17
N LEU A 139 8.06 5.32 -8.06
CA LEU A 139 8.25 4.29 -9.09
C LEU A 139 7.02 3.40 -9.27
N ALA A 140 6.31 3.06 -8.18
CA ALA A 140 5.08 2.28 -8.25
C ALA A 140 3.98 3.02 -9.02
N PHE A 141 3.83 4.34 -8.80
CA PHE A 141 2.92 5.16 -9.58
C PHE A 141 3.34 5.24 -11.05
N ILE A 142 4.60 5.53 -11.35
CA ILE A 142 5.10 5.60 -12.73
C ILE A 142 4.85 4.27 -13.46
N GLY A 143 5.19 3.14 -12.82
CA GLY A 143 4.96 1.80 -13.37
C GLY A 143 3.48 1.52 -13.63
N TYR A 144 2.59 1.92 -12.72
CA TYR A 144 1.15 1.82 -12.93
C TYR A 144 0.68 2.62 -14.15
N TYR A 145 1.12 3.88 -14.28
CA TYR A 145 0.73 4.70 -15.43
C TYR A 145 1.23 4.10 -16.75
N ILE A 146 2.48 3.63 -16.80
CA ILE A 146 3.04 2.96 -18.00
C ILE A 146 2.21 1.72 -18.37
N LEU A 147 1.88 0.87 -17.39
CA LEU A 147 1.05 -0.32 -17.63
C LEU A 147 -0.36 0.04 -18.07
N ALA A 148 -0.98 1.03 -17.41
CA ALA A 148 -2.31 1.50 -17.78
C ALA A 148 -2.33 1.95 -19.25
N PHE A 149 -1.35 2.76 -19.68
CA PHE A 149 -1.25 3.25 -21.07
C PHE A 149 -0.94 2.16 -22.09
N LYS A 150 -0.13 1.17 -21.71
CA LYS A 150 0.20 0.03 -22.59
C LYS A 150 -1.01 -0.87 -22.86
N TYR A 151 -1.90 -1.03 -21.89
CA TYR A 151 -3.07 -1.92 -21.95
C TYR A 151 -4.40 -1.15 -22.06
N LYS A 152 -4.44 -0.15 -22.94
CA LYS A 152 -5.64 0.64 -23.24
C LYS A 152 -6.71 -0.18 -23.96
#